data_AF-A0A971SQ21-F1
#
_entry.id   AF-A0A971SQ21-F1
#
_cell.length_a   1.000
_cell.length_b   1.000
_cell.length_c   1.000
_cell.angle_alpha   90.00
_cell.angle_beta   90.00
_cell.angle_gamma   90.00
#
_symmetry.space_group_name_H-M   'P 1'
#
loop_
_entity.id
_entity.type
_entity.pdbx_description
1 polymer ?
#
loop_
_entity_poly.entity_id
_entity_poly.type
_entity_poly.pdbx_seq_one_letter_code
_entity_poly.pdbx_strand_id
1 'polypeptide(L)'
;MSVIKSTREKEHLAGIFLKWFTSPENNMRFVSSTGYFPVTVEAFGERMSKEMEKITDPAVKNLLRVSRIMQKDYEFCIPPLFEGVDELEEQYKAQIMDAASRTRDAYVEFSRSMDSVTAYENASRGVYEDFILRFP
;
A
#
# COMPACT_ATOMS: atom_id res chain seq x y z
N MET A 1 -2.15 -16.85 -5.86
CA MET A 1 -2.66 -18.21 -6.14
C MET A 1 -1.52 -19.03 -6.71
N SER A 2 -1.40 -20.29 -6.32
CA SER A 2 -0.30 -21.17 -6.75
C SER A 2 -0.85 -22.52 -7.17
N VAL A 3 -0.17 -23.18 -8.12
CA VAL A 3 -0.48 -24.56 -8.51
C VAL A 3 0.39 -25.49 -7.67
N ILE A 4 -0.26 -26.35 -6.87
CA ILE A 4 0.43 -27.35 -6.04
C ILE A 4 0.86 -28.51 -6.94
N LYS A 5 2.08 -29.01 -6.71
CA LYS A 5 2.63 -30.17 -7.44
C LYS A 5 1.68 -31.37 -7.34
N SER A 6 1.30 -31.91 -8.49
CA SER A 6 0.36 -33.03 -8.60
C SER A 6 0.63 -33.82 -9.89
N THR A 7 -0.42 -34.27 -10.57
CA THR A 7 -0.35 -34.83 -11.92
C THR A 7 -0.35 -33.72 -12.96
N ARG A 8 0.33 -33.92 -14.09
CA ARG A 8 0.37 -32.98 -15.22
C ARG A 8 -1.02 -32.50 -15.68
N GLU A 9 -2.00 -33.40 -15.69
CA GLU A 9 -3.38 -33.08 -16.07
C GLU A 9 -4.03 -32.08 -15.09
N LYS A 10 -3.98 -32.38 -13.78
CA LYS A 10 -4.50 -31.47 -12.73
C LYS A 10 -3.82 -30.12 -12.73
N GLU A 11 -2.50 -30.09 -12.90
CA GLU A 11 -1.73 -28.85 -12.98
C GLU A 11 -2.14 -28.01 -14.20
N HIS A 12 -2.35 -28.65 -15.35
CA HIS A 12 -2.82 -27.98 -16.56
C HIS A 12 -4.23 -27.39 -16.39
N LEU A 13 -5.17 -28.18 -15.86
CA LEU A 13 -6.54 -27.73 -15.61
C LEU A 13 -6.59 -26.61 -14.55
N ALA A 14 -5.76 -26.67 -13.52
CA ALA A 14 -5.61 -25.58 -12.55
C ALA A 14 -5.12 -24.30 -13.24
N GLY A 15 -4.15 -24.38 -14.16
CA GLY A 15 -3.70 -23.25 -14.96
C GLY A 15 -4.82 -22.64 -15.83
N ILE A 16 -5.65 -23.47 -16.47
CA ILE A 16 -6.82 -23.02 -17.23
C ILE A 16 -7.82 -22.29 -16.32
N PHE A 17 -8.12 -22.88 -15.16
CA PHE A 17 -9.00 -22.26 -14.18
C PHE A 17 -8.48 -20.90 -13.71
N LEU A 18 -7.18 -20.80 -13.38
CA LEU A 18 -6.56 -19.54 -12.97
C LEU A 18 -6.68 -18.47 -14.05
N LYS A 19 -6.39 -18.82 -15.32
CA LYS A 19 -6.55 -17.91 -16.46
C LYS A 19 -8.00 -17.42 -16.62
N TRP A 20 -8.96 -18.32 -16.46
CA TRP A 20 -10.38 -17.96 -16.50
C TRP A 20 -10.75 -17.05 -15.31
N PHE A 21 -10.35 -17.41 -14.10
CA PHE A 21 -10.67 -16.69 -12.86
C PHE A 21 -10.10 -15.28 -12.84
N THR A 22 -8.86 -15.09 -13.31
CA THR A 22 -8.20 -13.78 -13.37
C THR A 22 -8.58 -12.97 -14.60
N SER A 23 -9.39 -13.50 -15.52
CA SER A 23 -9.89 -12.70 -16.65
C SER A 23 -10.73 -11.53 -16.15
N PRO A 24 -10.73 -10.37 -16.85
CA PRO A 24 -11.43 -9.17 -16.36
C PRO A 24 -12.91 -9.39 -16.02
N GLU A 25 -13.60 -10.27 -16.76
CA GLU A 25 -15.02 -10.60 -16.53
C GLU A 25 -15.24 -11.30 -15.18
N ASN A 26 -14.47 -12.35 -14.93
CA ASN A 26 -14.67 -13.20 -13.75
C ASN A 26 -14.06 -12.58 -12.50
N ASN A 27 -12.90 -11.92 -12.65
CA ASN A 27 -12.25 -11.24 -11.55
C ASN A 27 -13.11 -10.10 -11.00
N MET A 28 -13.80 -9.33 -11.86
CA MET A 28 -14.65 -8.24 -11.40
C MET A 28 -15.81 -8.71 -10.53
N ARG A 29 -16.37 -9.91 -10.78
CA ARG A 29 -17.41 -10.47 -9.92
C ARG A 29 -16.90 -10.75 -8.50
N PHE A 30 -15.67 -11.26 -8.40
CA PHE A 30 -15.00 -11.51 -7.12
C PHE A 30 -14.63 -10.20 -6.40
N VAL A 31 -14.10 -9.22 -7.13
CA VAL A 31 -13.77 -7.89 -6.61
C VAL A 31 -15.00 -7.20 -6.04
N SER A 32 -16.11 -7.19 -6.79
CA SER A 32 -17.37 -6.55 -6.38
C SER A 32 -18.00 -7.17 -5.13
N SER A 33 -17.75 -8.45 -4.84
CA SER A 33 -18.32 -9.13 -3.66
C SER A 33 -17.41 -9.13 -2.43
N THR A 34 -16.10 -8.90 -2.61
CA THR A 34 -15.11 -9.01 -1.53
C THR A 34 -14.47 -7.68 -1.15
N GLY A 35 -14.53 -6.66 -2.02
CA GLY A 35 -13.75 -5.44 -1.86
C GLY A 35 -12.25 -5.65 -2.09
N TYR A 36 -11.84 -6.69 -2.83
CA TYR A 36 -10.46 -6.83 -3.30
C TYR A 36 -10.16 -5.89 -4.48
N PHE A 37 -8.89 -5.68 -4.82
CA PHE A 37 -8.51 -4.95 -6.04
C PHE A 37 -8.55 -5.87 -7.28
N PRO A 38 -8.84 -5.32 -8.48
CA PRO A 38 -8.69 -6.06 -9.72
C PRO A 38 -7.23 -6.42 -10.00
N VAL A 39 -7.03 -7.56 -10.63
CA VAL A 39 -5.69 -8.11 -10.90
C VAL A 39 -5.19 -7.84 -12.32
N THR A 40 -5.98 -7.17 -13.16
CA THR A 40 -5.57 -6.79 -14.52
C THR A 40 -5.82 -5.30 -14.77
N VAL A 41 -4.97 -4.69 -15.60
CA VAL A 41 -5.07 -3.27 -15.95
C VAL A 41 -6.39 -2.98 -16.69
N GLU A 42 -6.83 -3.88 -17.57
CA GLU A 42 -8.06 -3.69 -18.36
C GLU A 42 -9.31 -3.63 -17.49
N ALA A 43 -9.28 -4.26 -16.30
CA ALA A 43 -10.41 -4.24 -15.38
C ALA A 43 -10.70 -2.81 -14.86
N PHE A 44 -9.69 -1.97 -14.66
CA PHE A 44 -9.83 -0.58 -14.17
C PHE A 44 -10.50 0.38 -15.18
N GLY A 45 -10.65 -0.03 -16.44
CA GLY A 45 -11.27 0.75 -17.51
C GLY A 45 -12.80 0.75 -17.47
N GLU A 46 -13.44 0.63 -18.63
CA GLU A 46 -14.91 0.66 -18.74
C GLU A 46 -15.62 -0.46 -17.97
N ARG A 47 -14.97 -1.62 -17.82
CA ARG A 47 -15.54 -2.78 -17.14
C ARG A 47 -15.85 -2.48 -15.68
N MET A 48 -14.91 -1.90 -14.94
CA MET A 48 -15.15 -1.52 -13.55
C MET A 48 -16.25 -0.47 -13.45
N SER A 49 -16.31 0.53 -14.35
CA SER A 49 -17.39 1.52 -14.35
C SER A 49 -18.78 0.86 -14.45
N LYS A 50 -18.94 -0.11 -15.36
CA LYS A 50 -20.20 -0.85 -15.54
C LYS A 50 -20.56 -1.72 -14.33
N GLU A 51 -19.57 -2.34 -13.69
CA GLU A 51 -19.82 -3.18 -12.51
C GLU A 51 -20.13 -2.33 -11.27
N MET A 52 -19.51 -1.16 -11.13
CA MET A 52 -19.80 -0.20 -10.04
C MET A 52 -21.25 0.33 -10.05
N GLU A 53 -21.95 0.27 -11.17
CA GLU A 53 -23.38 0.59 -11.26
C GLU A 53 -24.25 -0.46 -10.54
N LYS A 54 -23.79 -1.73 -10.54
CA LYS A 54 -24.49 -2.87 -9.94
C LYS A 54 -24.12 -3.11 -8.48
N ILE A 55 -23.00 -2.54 -8.02
CA ILE A 55 -22.54 -2.67 -6.64
C ILE A 55 -23.45 -1.85 -5.71
N THR A 56 -24.11 -2.53 -4.79
CA THR A 56 -24.96 -1.93 -3.77
C THR A 56 -24.19 -1.48 -2.54
N ASP A 57 -23.04 -2.10 -2.25
CA ASP A 57 -22.22 -1.77 -1.10
C ASP A 57 -21.45 -0.44 -1.34
N PRO A 58 -21.73 0.62 -0.57
CA PRO A 58 -21.08 1.91 -0.73
C PRO A 58 -19.58 1.88 -0.42
N ALA A 59 -19.11 0.99 0.46
CA ALA A 59 -17.69 0.85 0.79
C ALA A 59 -16.91 0.28 -0.40
N VAL A 60 -17.43 -0.80 -1.01
CA VAL A 60 -16.83 -1.40 -2.21
C VAL A 60 -16.87 -0.41 -3.37
N LYS A 61 -17.97 0.32 -3.56
CA LYS A 61 -18.06 1.34 -4.61
C LYS A 61 -17.04 2.48 -4.42
N ASN A 62 -16.85 2.96 -3.18
CA ASN A 62 -15.85 3.97 -2.87
C ASN A 62 -14.42 3.46 -3.08
N LEU A 63 -14.14 2.22 -2.64
CA LEU A 63 -12.85 1.56 -2.88
C LEU A 63 -12.53 1.59 -4.38
N LEU A 64 -13.39 0.99 -5.21
CA LEU A 64 -13.15 0.89 -6.65
C LEU A 64 -12.99 2.26 -7.33
N ARG A 65 -13.76 3.27 -6.90
CA ARG A 65 -13.58 4.64 -7.39
C ARG A 65 -12.17 5.16 -7.10
N VAL A 66 -11.70 5.03 -5.86
CA VAL A 66 -10.36 5.47 -5.45
C VAL A 66 -9.29 4.65 -6.16
N SER A 67 -9.47 3.33 -6.28
CA SER A 67 -8.55 2.44 -7.00
C SER A 67 -8.32 2.89 -8.44
N ARG A 68 -9.37 3.36 -9.15
CA ARG A 68 -9.25 3.88 -10.52
C ARG A 68 -8.46 5.18 -10.59
N ILE A 69 -8.68 6.09 -9.64
CA ILE A 69 -7.95 7.36 -9.55
C ILE A 69 -6.47 7.06 -9.32
N MET A 70 -6.16 6.25 -8.31
CA MET A 70 -4.79 5.84 -8.01
C MET A 70 -4.12 5.18 -9.23
N GLN A 71 -4.79 4.24 -9.89
CA GLN A 71 -4.22 3.55 -11.05
C GLN A 71 -3.97 4.48 -12.25
N LYS A 72 -4.77 5.54 -12.40
CA LYS A 72 -4.63 6.49 -13.51
C LYS A 72 -3.58 7.55 -13.23
N ASP A 73 -3.60 8.09 -12.02
CA ASP A 73 -2.94 9.37 -11.70
C ASP A 73 -1.66 9.18 -10.86
N TYR A 74 -1.44 8.01 -10.23
CA TYR A 74 -0.27 7.79 -9.37
C TYR A 74 0.85 7.05 -10.11
N GLU A 75 2.08 7.35 -9.70
CA GLU A 75 3.25 6.56 -10.05
C GLU A 75 3.50 5.52 -8.96
N PHE A 76 3.54 4.24 -9.34
CA PHE A 76 3.77 3.16 -8.40
C PHE A 76 5.27 2.96 -8.17
N CYS A 77 5.70 3.18 -6.94
CA CYS A 77 7.05 2.84 -6.52
C CYS A 77 7.17 1.33 -6.32
N ILE A 78 8.03 0.69 -7.10
CA ILE A 78 8.39 -0.71 -6.89
C ILE A 78 9.57 -0.72 -5.91
N PRO A 79 9.44 -1.37 -4.74
CA PRO A 79 10.55 -1.44 -3.80
C PRO A 79 11.72 -2.21 -4.44
N PRO A 80 12.98 -1.82 -4.15
CA PRO A 80 14.14 -2.57 -4.62
C PRO A 80 14.10 -4.00 -4.04
N LEU A 81 14.40 -5.01 -4.86
CA LEU A 81 14.41 -6.41 -4.46
C LEU A 81 15.85 -6.89 -4.29
N PHE A 82 16.33 -6.87 -3.05
CA PHE A 82 17.65 -7.42 -2.68
C PHE A 82 17.57 -8.12 -1.33
N GLU A 83 18.49 -9.05 -1.08
CA GLU A 83 18.59 -9.75 0.20
C GLU A 83 18.89 -8.75 1.34
N GLY A 84 18.11 -8.78 2.41
CA GLY A 84 18.25 -7.82 3.52
C GLY A 84 17.36 -6.58 3.41
N VAL A 85 16.54 -6.43 2.37
CA VAL A 85 15.68 -5.23 2.20
C VAL A 85 14.62 -5.13 3.29
N ASP A 86 14.06 -6.25 3.73
CA ASP A 86 13.03 -6.27 4.77
C ASP A 86 13.62 -5.82 6.12
N GLU A 87 14.80 -6.33 6.49
CA GLU A 87 15.51 -5.93 7.69
C GLU A 87 15.93 -4.46 7.65
N LEU A 88 16.36 -3.97 6.48
CA LEU A 88 16.70 -2.56 6.28
C LEU A 88 15.45 -1.67 6.45
N GLU A 89 14.32 -2.06 5.87
CA GLU A 89 13.05 -1.35 6.01
C GLU A 89 12.58 -1.31 7.48
N GLU A 90 12.66 -2.43 8.19
CA GLU A 90 12.31 -2.51 9.60
C GLU A 90 13.19 -1.58 10.45
N GLN A 91 14.51 -1.59 10.22
CA GLN A 91 15.44 -0.71 10.93
C GLN A 91 15.16 0.77 10.62
N TYR A 92 14.94 1.10 9.34
CA TYR A 92 14.61 2.46 8.91
C TYR A 92 13.36 2.96 9.62
N LYS A 93 12.30 2.15 9.58
CA LYS A 93 11.01 2.47 10.18
C LYS A 93 11.10 2.62 11.69
N ALA A 94 11.83 1.73 12.38
CA ALA A 94 12.03 1.84 13.82
C ALA A 94 12.75 3.14 14.19
N GLN A 95 13.83 3.47 13.48
CA GLN A 95 14.63 4.66 13.76
C GLN A 95 13.88 5.97 13.46
N ILE A 96 13.14 6.04 12.35
CA ILE A 96 12.39 7.26 12.01
C ILE A 96 11.21 7.47 12.97
N MET A 97 10.54 6.39 13.39
CA MET A 97 9.46 6.46 14.39
C MET A 97 9.98 6.85 15.77
N ASP A 98 11.13 6.34 16.19
CA ASP A 98 11.80 6.73 17.43
C ASP A 98 12.18 8.22 17.41
N ALA A 99 12.83 8.68 16.33
CA ALA A 99 13.21 10.08 16.15
C ALA A 99 11.99 11.01 16.18
N ALA A 100 10.91 10.66 15.46
CA ALA A 100 9.67 11.40 15.46
C ALA A 100 9.01 11.44 16.86
N SER A 101 9.02 10.32 17.58
CA SER A 101 8.44 10.22 18.93
C SER A 101 9.22 11.08 19.94
N ARG A 102 10.56 10.99 19.95
CA ARG A 102 11.41 11.82 20.80
C ARG A 102 11.26 13.31 20.49
N THR A 103 11.17 13.66 19.21
CA THR A 103 10.95 15.05 18.77
C THR A 103 9.61 15.58 19.25
N ARG A 104 8.55 14.76 19.13
CA ARG A 104 7.22 15.11 19.65
C ARG A 104 7.26 15.33 21.16
N ASP A 105 7.91 14.45 21.91
CA ASP A 105 7.97 14.57 23.37
C ASP A 105 8.75 15.82 23.81
N ALA A 106 9.87 16.11 23.15
CA ALA A 106 10.61 17.36 23.34
C ALA A 106 9.77 18.61 22.99
N TYR A 107 9.02 18.56 21.88
CA TYR A 107 8.11 19.64 21.50
C TYR A 107 7.03 19.89 22.55
N VAL A 108 6.41 18.84 23.08
CA VAL A 108 5.38 18.95 24.13
C VAL A 108 5.95 19.60 25.39
N GLU A 109 7.18 19.25 25.78
CA GLU A 109 7.84 19.87 26.94
C GLU A 109 8.18 21.35 26.68
N PHE A 110 8.78 21.69 25.53
CA PHE A 110 9.11 23.08 25.21
C PHE A 110 7.88 23.98 25.07
N SER A 111 6.79 23.45 24.51
CA SER A 111 5.52 24.17 24.34
C SER A 111 4.86 24.60 25.67
N ARG A 112 5.33 24.09 26.81
CA ARG A 112 4.89 24.56 28.13
C ARG A 112 5.47 25.92 28.52
N SER A 113 6.59 26.31 27.92
CA SER A 113 7.38 27.49 28.30
C SER A 113 7.68 28.46 27.16
N MET A 114 7.47 28.03 25.92
CA MET A 114 7.75 28.78 24.69
C MET A 114 6.52 28.78 23.78
N ASP A 115 6.48 29.68 22.81
CA ASP A 115 5.48 29.61 21.74
C ASP A 115 5.71 28.38 20.84
N SER A 116 4.65 27.98 20.14
CA SER A 116 4.63 26.76 19.33
C SER A 116 5.71 26.72 18.24
N VAL A 117 6.03 27.85 17.61
CA VAL A 117 7.01 27.88 16.51
C VAL A 117 8.42 27.69 17.06
N THR A 118 8.77 28.44 18.10
CA THR A 118 10.08 28.31 18.77
C THR A 118 10.26 26.92 19.40
N ALA A 119 9.20 26.35 19.99
CA ALA A 119 9.24 24.99 20.54
C ALA A 119 9.50 23.94 19.46
N TYR A 120 8.86 24.06 18.29
CA TYR A 120 9.06 23.16 17.16
C TYR A 120 10.48 23.28 16.60
N GLU A 121 10.96 24.49 16.37
CA GLU A 121 12.32 24.72 15.86
C GLU A 121 13.38 24.15 16.79
N ASN A 122 13.21 24.28 18.11
CA ASN A 122 14.14 23.72 19.08
C ASN A 122 14.05 22.20 19.18
N ALA A 123 12.85 21.63 19.13
CA ALA A 123 12.65 20.18 19.22
C ALA A 123 13.15 19.42 17.98
N SER A 124 13.00 20.02 16.78
CA SER A 124 13.36 19.39 15.50
C SER A 124 14.78 19.71 15.02
N ARG A 125 15.49 20.63 15.69
CA ARG A 125 16.83 21.07 15.26
C ARG A 125 17.80 19.90 15.20
N GLY A 126 18.37 19.67 14.01
CA GLY A 126 19.40 18.65 13.80
C GLY A 126 18.89 17.20 13.77
N VAL A 127 17.59 16.97 13.99
CA VAL A 127 17.03 15.60 14.09
C VAL A 127 17.15 14.84 12.77
N TYR A 128 16.95 15.54 11.64
CA TYR A 128 17.04 14.94 10.32
C TYR A 128 18.49 14.60 9.96
N GLU A 129 19.42 15.51 10.22
CA GLU A 129 20.85 15.31 10.00
C GLU A 129 21.37 14.14 10.86
N ASP A 130 20.98 14.09 12.14
CA ASP A 130 21.29 12.98 13.03
C ASP A 130 20.73 11.65 12.53
N PHE A 131 19.52 11.66 11.97
CA PHE A 131 18.89 10.46 11.42
C PHE A 131 19.67 9.94 10.20
N ILE A 132 20.02 10.80 9.24
CA ILE A 132 20.80 10.41 8.06
C ILE A 132 22.18 9.86 8.47
N LEU A 133 22.84 10.46 9.46
CA LEU A 133 24.17 10.03 9.90
C LEU A 133 24.16 8.69 10.64
N ARG A 134 23.04 8.33 11.27
CA ARG A 134 22.89 7.07 12.02
C ARG A 134 22.38 5.93 11.15
N PHE A 135 21.64 6.25 10.08
CA PHE A 135 21.14 5.24 9.18
C PHE A 135 22.25 4.79 8.21
N PRO A 136 22.54 3.48 8.11
CA PRO A 136 23.65 2.94 7.31
C PRO A 136 23.47 3.11 5.80
#